data_AF-A0A5B8VHA8-F1
#
_entry.id   AF-A0A5B8VHA8-F1
#
_cell.length_a   1.000
_cell.length_b   1.000
_cell.length_c   1.000
_cell.angle_alpha   90.00
_cell.angle_beta   90.00
_cell.angle_gamma   90.00
#
_symmetry.space_group_name_H-M   'P 1'
#
loop_
_entity.id
_entity.type
_entity.pdbx_description
1 polymer ?
#
loop_
_entity_poly.entity_id
_entity_poly.type
_entity_poly.pdbx_seq_one_letter_code
_entity_poly.pdbx_strand_id
1 'polypeptide(L)'
;MYIYNITIKVATEIHDSWLEWMHEVHIPAILKTGKFTNHQLLRLREVDESDGPTYALQLFAESKADYNAFKVVHEATFSKQQKASWGEKMLSFSTLMEIVH
;
A
#
# COMPACT_ATOMS: atom_id res chain seq x y z
N MET A 1 7.20 -1.57 -17.42
CA MET A 1 7.21 -1.44 -15.94
C MET A 1 5.79 -1.20 -15.47
N TYR A 2 5.42 -1.75 -14.31
CA TYR A 2 4.08 -1.62 -13.74
C TYR A 2 4.16 -0.97 -12.37
N ILE A 3 3.11 -0.21 -12.01
CA ILE A 3 2.92 0.33 -10.68
C ILE A 3 1.70 -0.34 -10.06
N TYR A 4 1.92 -1.05 -8.96
CA TYR A 4 0.84 -1.50 -8.09
C TYR A 4 0.50 -0.37 -7.12
N ASN A 5 -0.67 0.24 -7.30
CA ASN A 5 -1.14 1.36 -6.51
C ASN A 5 -2.17 0.91 -5.50
N ILE A 6 -1.96 1.24 -4.23
CA ILE A 6 -2.88 0.97 -3.14
C ILE A 6 -3.33 2.30 -2.57
N THR A 7 -4.61 2.62 -2.72
CA THR A 7 -5.22 3.80 -2.10
C THR A 7 -5.76 3.41 -0.74
N ILE A 8 -5.43 4.18 0.30
CA ILE A 8 -5.68 3.84 1.70
C ILE A 8 -6.30 5.04 2.42
N LYS A 9 -7.52 4.90 2.92
CA LYS A 9 -8.15 5.85 3.85
C LYS A 9 -7.86 5.40 5.27
N VAL A 10 -7.42 6.33 6.11
CA VAL A 10 -6.98 6.05 7.48
C VAL A 10 -7.76 6.94 8.43
N ALA A 11 -8.39 6.36 9.45
CA ALA A 11 -9.07 7.12 10.49
C ALA A 11 -8.08 7.99 11.27
N THR A 12 -8.47 9.23 11.58
CA THR A 12 -7.61 10.23 12.27
C THR A 12 -6.98 9.69 13.55
N GLU A 13 -7.73 8.89 14.33
CA GLU A 13 -7.30 8.32 15.61
C GLU A 13 -6.14 7.32 15.54
N ILE A 14 -5.88 6.71 14.38
CA ILE A 14 -4.75 5.78 14.20
C ILE A 14 -3.67 6.33 13.25
N HIS A 15 -3.85 7.55 12.73
CA HIS A 15 -3.06 8.04 11.60
C HIS A 15 -1.55 8.04 11.88
N ASP A 16 -1.10 8.62 13.00
CA ASP A 16 0.33 8.72 13.32
C ASP A 16 0.97 7.33 13.51
N SER A 17 0.35 6.45 14.31
CA SER A 17 0.83 5.09 14.54
C SER A 17 0.80 4.23 13.27
N TRP A 18 -0.22 4.40 12.44
CA TRP A 18 -0.30 3.73 11.14
C TRP A 18 0.82 4.20 10.21
N LEU A 19 1.11 5.51 10.18
CA LEU A 19 2.13 6.07 9.32
C LEU A 19 3.52 5.57 9.72
N GLU A 20 3.84 5.57 11.02
CA GLU A 20 5.07 4.97 11.55
C GLU A 20 5.18 3.49 11.16
N TRP A 21 4.11 2.71 11.36
CA TRP A 21 4.10 1.30 10.98
C TRP A 21 4.28 1.06 9.48
N MET A 22 3.75 1.92 8.62
CA MET A 22 3.98 1.84 7.18
C MET A 22 5.46 1.97 6.84
N HIS A 23 6.15 2.93 7.47
CA HIS A 23 7.58 3.18 7.26
C HIS A 23 8.47 2.09 7.85
N GLU A 24 8.22 1.67 9.09
CA GLU A 24 9.13 0.79 9.84
C GLU A 24 8.87 -0.70 9.60
N VAL A 25 7.63 -1.08 9.24
CA VAL A 25 7.23 -2.49 9.21
C VAL A 25 6.69 -2.89 7.84
N HIS A 26 5.62 -2.23 7.37
CA HIS A 26 4.83 -2.76 6.26
C HIS A 26 5.55 -2.66 4.91
N ILE A 27 5.99 -1.46 4.54
CA ILE A 27 6.67 -1.22 3.27
C ILE A 27 7.99 -2.01 3.22
N PRO A 28 8.87 -1.99 4.26
CA PRO A 28 10.08 -2.80 4.24
C PRO A 28 9.80 -4.30 4.07
N ALA A 29 8.76 -4.84 4.71
CA ALA A 29 8.39 -6.24 4.57
C ALA A 29 7.92 -6.59 3.15
N ILE A 30 7.16 -5.71 2.49
CA ILE A 30 6.78 -5.87 1.08
C ILE A 30 8.00 -5.85 0.17
N LEU A 31 8.91 -4.90 0.34
CA LEU A 31 10.13 -4.80 -0.48
C LEU A 31 11.04 -6.03 -0.30
N LYS A 32 11.10 -6.59 0.92
CA LYS A 32 11.87 -7.80 1.22
C LYS A 32 11.38 -9.04 0.45
N THR A 33 10.17 -9.03 -0.11
CA THR A 33 9.70 -10.11 -1.01
C THR A 33 10.48 -10.15 -2.33
N GLY A 34 11.19 -9.08 -2.68
CA GLY A 34 11.93 -8.95 -3.93
C GLY A 34 11.06 -8.82 -5.17
N LYS A 35 9.74 -8.59 -5.01
CA LYS A 35 8.79 -8.42 -6.12
C LYS A 35 8.64 -6.98 -6.60
N PHE A 36 9.11 -6.03 -5.81
CA PHE A 36 9.07 -4.61 -6.13
C PHE A 36 10.45 -3.99 -5.94
N THR A 37 10.84 -3.13 -6.88
CA THR A 37 12.16 -2.50 -6.93
C THR A 37 12.18 -1.13 -6.26
N ASN A 38 11.02 -0.47 -6.16
CA ASN A 38 10.88 0.83 -5.54
C ASN A 38 9.48 1.04 -4.95
N HIS A 39 9.32 2.10 -4.15
CA HIS A 39 8.03 2.53 -3.61
C HIS A 39 7.93 4.05 -3.48
N GLN A 40 6.70 4.55 -3.41
CA GLN A 40 6.39 5.91 -2.94
C GLN A 40 5.14 5.87 -2.07
N LEU A 41 5.19 6.51 -0.90
CA LEU A 41 4.01 6.76 -0.07
C LEU A 41 3.61 8.23 -0.23
N LEU A 42 2.43 8.46 -0.78
CA LEU A 42 1.92 9.78 -1.14
C LEU A 42 0.68 10.09 -0.32
N ARG A 43 0.52 11.32 0.17
CA ARG A 43 -0.75 11.79 0.73
C ARG A 43 -1.57 12.47 -0.37
N LEU A 44 -2.80 12.02 -0.57
CA LEU A 44 -3.72 12.69 -1.49
C LEU A 44 -4.10 14.04 -0.89
N ARG A 45 -4.05 15.08 -1.73
CA ARG A 45 -4.50 16.43 -1.40
C ARG A 45 -5.78 16.71 -2.18
N GLU A 46 -6.50 17.76 -1.78
CA GLU A 46 -7.77 18.18 -2.42
C GLU A 46 -8.86 17.09 -2.39
N VAL A 47 -8.84 16.25 -1.35
CA VAL A 47 -9.87 15.25 -1.05
C VAL A 47 -10.48 15.53 0.31
N ASP A 48 -11.67 14.98 0.57
CA ASP A 48 -12.28 15.06 1.90
C ASP A 48 -11.44 14.30 2.94
N GLU A 49 -10.96 15.02 3.94
CA GLU A 49 -10.16 14.51 5.06
C GLU A 49 -10.92 14.56 6.41
N SER A 50 -12.24 14.82 6.41
CA SER A 50 -13.03 14.93 7.64
C SER A 50 -12.92 13.69 8.52
N ASP A 51 -12.95 12.51 7.89
CA ASP A 51 -12.79 11.20 8.56
C ASP A 51 -11.35 10.67 8.51
N GLY A 52 -10.37 11.55 8.29
CA GLY A 52 -8.94 11.25 8.26
C GLY A 52 -8.29 11.29 6.88
N PRO A 53 -6.96 11.20 6.79
CA PRO A 53 -6.22 11.37 5.54
C PRO A 53 -6.38 10.18 4.58
N THR A 54 -6.18 10.45 3.30
CA THR A 54 -6.07 9.41 2.25
C THR A 54 -4.66 9.37 1.70
N TYR A 55 -4.09 8.18 1.57
CA TYR A 55 -2.76 7.94 1.02
C TYR A 55 -2.82 7.08 -0.25
N ALA A 56 -1.79 7.17 -1.09
CA ALA A 56 -1.50 6.22 -2.15
C ALA A 56 -0.10 5.64 -1.93
N LEU A 57 -0.01 4.33 -1.75
CA LEU A 57 1.23 3.58 -1.81
C LEU A 57 1.41 3.06 -3.24
N GLN A 58 2.46 3.51 -3.91
CA GLN A 58 2.87 3.02 -5.21
C GLN A 58 4.06 2.08 -5.06
N LEU A 59 3.97 0.89 -5.64
CA LEU A 59 5.02 -0.14 -5.64
C LEU A 59 5.40 -0.46 -7.08
N PHE A 60 6.69 -0.38 -7.40
CA PHE A 60 7.19 -0.52 -8.77
C PHE A 60 7.60 -1.96 -9.03
N ALA A 61 6.97 -2.59 -10.02
CA ALA A 61 7.31 -3.94 -10.48
C ALA A 61 7.89 -3.86 -11.89
N GLU A 62 9.04 -4.51 -12.11
CA GLU A 62 9.71 -4.56 -13.41
C GLU A 62 8.82 -5.24 -14.47
N SER A 63 8.10 -6.28 -14.06
CA SER A 63 7.22 -7.06 -14.93
C SER A 63 5.84 -7.32 -14.32
N LYS A 64 4.86 -7.62 -15.17
CA LYS A 64 3.54 -8.09 -14.74
C LYS A 64 3.62 -9.44 -14.03
N ALA A 65 4.62 -10.27 -14.34
CA ALA A 65 4.85 -11.54 -13.69
C ALA A 65 5.23 -11.37 -12.21
N ASP A 66 6.08 -10.39 -11.88
CA ASP A 66 6.45 -10.09 -10.49
C ASP A 66 5.26 -9.64 -9.66
N TYR A 67 4.43 -8.74 -10.22
CA TYR A 67 3.17 -8.33 -9.61
C TYR A 67 2.24 -9.54 -9.36
N ASN A 68 2.02 -10.38 -10.37
CA ASN A 68 1.17 -11.56 -10.22
C ASN A 68 1.71 -12.54 -9.17
N ALA A 69 3.02 -12.75 -9.14
CA ALA A 69 3.66 -13.59 -8.12
C ALA A 69 3.44 -13.02 -6.71
N PHE A 70 3.53 -11.70 -6.54
CA PHE A 70 3.20 -11.05 -5.27
C PHE A 70 1.74 -11.28 -4.86
N LYS A 71 0.80 -11.10 -5.79
CA LYS A 71 -0.63 -11.32 -5.54
C LYS A 71 -0.94 -12.74 -5.08
N VAL A 72 -0.35 -13.74 -5.73
CA VAL A 72 -0.60 -15.16 -5.41
C VAL A 72 0.05 -15.57 -4.09
N VAL A 73 1.31 -15.16 -3.85
CA VAL A 73 2.11 -15.71 -2.74
C VAL A 73 1.99 -14.89 -1.47
N HIS A 74 1.83 -13.57 -1.57
CA HIS A 74 2.05 -12.66 -0.44
C HIS A 74 0.82 -11.83 -0.04
N GLU A 75 -0.07 -11.49 -0.97
CA GLU A 75 -1.18 -10.57 -0.71
C GLU A 75 -2.05 -10.99 0.48
N ALA A 76 -2.46 -12.26 0.54
CA ALA A 76 -3.31 -12.75 1.63
C ALA A 76 -2.65 -12.58 3.01
N THR A 77 -1.33 -12.76 3.09
CA THR A 77 -0.57 -12.60 4.34
C THR A 77 -0.53 -11.15 4.78
N PHE A 78 -0.21 -10.23 3.86
CA PHE A 78 -0.16 -8.79 4.15
C PHE A 78 -1.54 -8.22 4.48
N SER A 79 -2.57 -8.62 3.74
CA SER A 79 -3.95 -8.22 4.02
C SER A 79 -4.41 -8.67 5.42
N LYS A 80 -4.08 -9.92 5.81
CA LYS A 80 -4.38 -10.43 7.15
C LYS A 80 -3.64 -9.64 8.24
N GLN A 81 -2.38 -9.29 8.02
CA GLN A 81 -1.59 -8.47 8.96
C GLN A 81 -2.21 -7.08 9.14
N GLN A 82 -2.53 -6.40 8.04
CA GLN A 82 -3.18 -5.09 8.06
C GLN A 82 -4.51 -5.13 8.82
N LYS A 83 -5.36 -6.12 8.53
CA LYS A 83 -6.66 -6.28 9.20
C LYS A 83 -6.49 -6.58 10.70
N ALA A 84 -5.49 -7.38 11.07
CA ALA A 84 -5.20 -7.66 12.47
C ALA A 84 -4.69 -6.43 13.23
N SER A 85 -3.90 -5.56 12.59
CA SER A 85 -3.36 -4.35 13.19
C SER A 85 -4.36 -3.20 13.28
N TRP A 86 -5.19 -2.99 12.24
CA TRP A 86 -5.97 -1.75 12.09
C TRP A 86 -7.48 -1.96 11.96
N GLY A 87 -7.94 -3.19 11.71
CA GLY A 87 -9.36 -3.51 11.58
C GLY A 87 -10.07 -2.63 10.55
N GLU A 88 -11.25 -2.12 10.91
CA GLU A 88 -12.08 -1.26 10.06
C GLU A 88 -11.60 0.21 10.03
N LYS A 89 -10.56 0.58 10.79
CA LYS A 89 -10.03 1.95 10.87
C LYS A 89 -9.12 2.29 9.68
N MET A 90 -8.81 1.30 8.86
CA MET A 90 -8.04 1.43 7.63
C MET A 90 -8.81 0.74 6.50
N LEU A 91 -9.19 1.49 5.48
CA LEU A 91 -9.83 0.96 4.29
C LEU A 91 -8.93 1.17 3.09
N SER A 92 -8.76 0.14 2.27
CA SER A 92 -7.90 0.22 1.09
C SER A 92 -8.45 -0.53 -0.10
N PHE A 93 -8.14 -0.03 -1.28
CA PHE A 93 -8.32 -0.75 -2.54
C PHE A 93 -7.08 -0.55 -3.41
N SER A 94 -6.92 -1.42 -4.41
CA SER A 94 -5.73 -1.38 -5.24
C SER A 94 -6.01 -1.47 -6.73
N THR A 95 -5.17 -0.82 -7.52
CA THR A 95 -5.19 -0.82 -8.98
C THR A 95 -3.80 -1.18 -9.52
N LEU A 96 -3.75 -1.64 -10.77
CA LEU A 96 -2.50 -1.87 -11.50
C LEU A 96 -2.41 -0.85 -12.62
N MET A 97 -1.32 -0.10 -12.67
CA MET A 97 -1.02 0.87 -13.72
C MET A 97 0.17 0.40 -14.53
N GLU A 98 0.18 0.70 -15.83
CA GLU A 98 1.32 0.49 -16.72
C GLU A 98 1.98 1.83 -17.00
N ILE A 99 3.31 1.86 -16.96
CA ILE A 99 4.06 3.04 -17.38
C ILE A 99 4.20 2.99 -18.90
N VAL A 100 3.61 3.98 -19.56
CA VAL A 100 3.63 4.14 -21.01
C VAL A 100 4.68 5.20 -21.36
N HIS A 101 5.49 4.93 -22.38
CA HIS A 101 6.48 5.84 -22.95
C HIS A 101 6.06 6.30 -24.34
#